data_AF-A0A4R9JX66-F1
#
_entry.id   AF-A0A4R9JX66-F1
#
_cell.length_a   1.000
_cell.length_b   1.000
_cell.length_c   1.000
_cell.angle_alpha   90.00
_cell.angle_beta   90.00
_cell.angle_gamma   90.00
#
_symmetry.space_group_name_H-M   'P 1'
#
loop_
_entity.id
_entity.type
_entity.pdbx_description
1 polymer ?
#
loop_
_entity_poly.entity_id
_entity_poly.type
_entity_poly.pdbx_seq_one_letter_code
_entity_poly.pdbx_strand_id
1 'polypeptide(L)'
;MRWNGVLAFLCSLSFLTCNPVNTKDEFLFTLLNSQFPTTSFSIGSSAKINVTGTSVVLYYGTSKTFGFSLVRQPTANVVLSFTNAKLNVIGNLTFTSSDFNTVQLITLNSNTQVLETSNLLVTAASADPFFDGVSGQIPIYHRNVSVSYSGNSFIFKEDSAAPTLTATLGFPITNCSVAPALPNGLSINSSTCAISGTPTDQQAGTTYIITATDGTNTDTENITIRIEPTVYKVFITASTFDGNLQGAAANGPAGADEKCAADANKPSSGTYKAMVTDGANRRACSSPNCGGGVGENIDWIFQSGRIYIRSSDSASLFTPNAAGIINAPATILNHSFDSGVTKYYWTGFAQTNYWEEATFQTTNSCINWTTNATTPTASEGGRVGASNVTDYTAFRSGNGRSCSDSYHLVCVEQ
;
A
#
# COMPACT_ATOMS: atom_id res chain seq x y z
N MET A 1 -11.43 49.30 -47.26
CA MET A 1 -10.57 48.10 -47.25
C MET A 1 -9.42 48.32 -46.28
N ARG A 2 -9.17 47.32 -45.42
CA ARG A 2 -7.98 47.06 -44.57
C ARG A 2 -7.79 47.97 -43.34
N TRP A 3 -8.12 47.53 -42.12
CA TRP A 3 -7.40 46.63 -41.17
C TRP A 3 -6.05 47.18 -40.67
N ASN A 4 -5.97 47.46 -39.36
CA ASN A 4 -4.85 47.09 -38.47
C ASN A 4 -5.17 47.45 -37.02
N GLY A 5 -5.65 46.46 -36.26
CA GLY A 5 -5.67 46.48 -34.80
C GLY A 5 -4.43 45.77 -34.28
N VAL A 6 -3.68 46.40 -33.39
CA VAL A 6 -2.49 45.83 -32.74
C VAL A 6 -2.92 45.26 -31.39
N LEU A 7 -2.97 43.93 -31.30
CA LEU A 7 -3.00 43.18 -30.04
C LEU A 7 -1.61 43.28 -29.39
N ALA A 8 -1.52 43.79 -28.16
CA ALA A 8 -0.29 43.72 -27.37
C ALA A 8 -0.18 42.33 -26.72
N PHE A 9 0.75 41.51 -27.21
CA PHE A 9 1.12 40.22 -26.63
C PHE A 9 2.33 40.44 -25.71
N LEU A 10 2.14 40.37 -24.40
CA LEU A 10 3.24 40.19 -23.44
C LEU A 10 3.33 38.68 -23.14
N CYS A 11 4.26 38.03 -23.84
CA CYS A 11 4.54 36.61 -23.71
C CYS A 11 5.96 36.46 -23.14
N SER A 12 6.09 36.09 -21.86
CA SER A 12 7.32 35.51 -21.31
C SER A 12 7.05 34.05 -20.98
N LEU A 13 7.90 33.17 -21.50
CA LEU A 13 7.72 31.72 -21.58
C LEU A 13 7.43 31.07 -20.21
N SER A 14 6.22 30.52 -20.05
CA SER A 14 5.98 29.22 -19.40
C SER A 14 4.59 28.72 -19.82
N PHE A 15 4.53 27.46 -20.23
CA PHE A 15 3.37 26.82 -20.83
C PHE A 15 2.20 26.63 -19.84
N LEU A 16 0.97 26.88 -20.35
CA LEU A 16 -0.37 26.63 -19.80
C LEU A 16 -0.93 27.57 -18.71
N THR A 17 -1.47 28.72 -19.15
CA THR A 17 -2.92 29.07 -19.13
C THR A 17 -3.07 30.58 -19.43
N CYS A 18 -3.00 30.97 -20.71
CA CYS A 18 -3.38 32.33 -21.10
C CYS A 18 -4.91 32.37 -21.25
N ASN A 19 -5.62 32.81 -20.21
CA ASN A 19 -6.97 33.32 -20.42
C ASN A 19 -6.82 34.60 -21.28
N PRO A 20 -7.48 34.69 -22.45
CA PRO A 20 -7.35 35.87 -23.31
C PRO A 20 -7.89 37.10 -22.57
N VAL A 21 -7.02 38.09 -22.33
CA VAL A 21 -7.41 39.37 -21.73
C VAL A 21 -8.35 40.07 -22.72
N ASN A 22 -9.60 40.29 -22.31
CA ASN A 22 -10.53 41.08 -23.11
C ASN A 22 -10.08 42.54 -23.05
N THR A 23 -10.21 43.29 -24.14
CA THR A 23 -9.90 44.73 -24.16
C THR A 23 -10.80 45.56 -23.24
N LYS A 24 -11.76 44.91 -22.59
CA LYS A 24 -12.70 45.47 -21.61
C LYS A 24 -12.45 44.99 -20.16
N ASP A 25 -11.37 44.28 -19.89
CA ASP A 25 -10.99 43.87 -18.53
C ASP A 25 -10.25 45.03 -17.82
N GLU A 26 -10.66 45.34 -16.58
CA GLU A 26 -10.19 46.52 -15.85
C GLU A 26 -9.28 46.18 -14.66
N PHE A 27 -9.40 44.96 -14.12
CA PHE A 27 -8.62 44.50 -12.97
C PHE A 27 -7.98 43.13 -13.20
N LEU A 28 -6.83 42.90 -12.54
CA LEU A 28 -6.15 41.62 -12.44
C LEU A 28 -6.02 41.22 -10.97
N PHE A 29 -6.41 39.98 -10.65
CA PHE A 29 -6.21 39.37 -9.33
C PHE A 29 -5.22 38.22 -9.43
N THR A 30 -4.29 38.16 -8.48
CA THR A 30 -3.25 37.13 -8.43
C THR A 30 -3.23 36.47 -7.04
N LEU A 31 -3.28 35.15 -7.02
CA LEU A 31 -3.08 34.39 -5.78
C LEU A 31 -1.58 34.30 -5.48
N LEU A 32 -1.16 34.78 -4.31
CA LEU A 32 0.22 34.67 -3.86
C LEU A 32 0.31 33.64 -2.74
N ASN A 33 0.93 32.49 -3.02
CA ASN A 33 1.30 31.56 -1.97
C ASN A 33 2.67 31.94 -1.40
N SER A 34 2.97 31.63 -0.15
CA SER A 34 4.20 32.04 0.55
C SER A 34 5.51 31.50 -0.05
N GLN A 35 5.45 30.78 -1.18
CA GLN A 35 6.63 30.39 -1.94
C GLN A 35 6.66 30.85 -3.40
N PHE A 36 5.55 30.97 -4.15
CA PHE A 36 5.56 31.50 -5.54
C PHE A 36 4.16 31.98 -5.99
N PRO A 37 4.04 33.04 -6.84
CA PRO A 37 2.80 33.42 -7.52
C PRO A 37 2.46 32.38 -8.59
N THR A 38 1.36 31.63 -8.46
CA THR A 38 1.10 30.49 -9.36
C THR A 38 -0.16 30.61 -10.21
N THR A 39 -1.06 31.57 -9.96
CA THR A 39 -2.22 31.83 -10.84
C THR A 39 -2.68 33.28 -10.80
N SER A 40 -2.94 33.88 -11.97
CA SER A 40 -3.58 35.20 -12.12
C SER A 40 -4.80 35.09 -13.04
N PHE A 41 -5.82 35.90 -12.80
CA PHE A 41 -7.04 35.94 -13.63
C PHE A 41 -7.60 37.36 -13.75
N SER A 42 -8.21 37.68 -14.90
CA SER A 42 -8.78 38.98 -15.20
C SER A 42 -10.24 39.09 -14.76
N ILE A 43 -10.66 40.33 -14.53
CA ILE A 43 -11.98 40.68 -14.03
C ILE A 43 -12.65 41.64 -15.03
N GLY A 44 -13.84 41.29 -15.55
CA GLY A 44 -14.54 42.04 -16.62
C GLY A 44 -15.38 43.23 -16.15
N SER A 45 -15.96 44.01 -17.08
CA SER A 45 -16.61 45.32 -16.84
C SER A 45 -18.15 45.38 -16.98
N SER A 46 -18.91 45.61 -15.89
CA SER A 46 -20.39 45.77 -15.67
C SER A 46 -21.14 44.63 -14.94
N ALA A 47 -21.39 44.75 -13.64
CA ALA A 47 -21.85 43.64 -12.75
C ALA A 47 -20.86 42.44 -12.69
N LYS A 48 -19.58 42.70 -13.00
CA LYS A 48 -18.66 41.77 -13.68
C LYS A 48 -17.37 41.45 -12.92
N ILE A 49 -17.32 41.57 -11.60
CA ILE A 49 -16.39 40.72 -10.83
C ILE A 49 -17.12 39.42 -10.49
N ASN A 50 -17.02 38.43 -11.36
CA ASN A 50 -17.41 37.06 -11.04
C ASN A 50 -16.26 36.15 -11.44
N VAL A 51 -15.49 35.71 -10.46
CA VAL A 51 -14.40 34.75 -10.66
C VAL A 51 -15.02 33.37 -10.79
N THR A 52 -15.61 33.06 -11.95
CA THR A 52 -16.34 31.79 -12.18
C THR A 52 -15.42 30.57 -12.37
N GLY A 53 -14.16 30.63 -11.96
CA GLY A 53 -13.20 29.54 -12.20
C GLY A 53 -12.41 29.05 -10.99
N THR A 54 -12.16 29.90 -10.00
CA THR A 54 -11.24 29.58 -8.89
C THR A 54 -11.79 30.10 -7.57
N SER A 55 -12.34 29.20 -6.77
CA SER A 55 -12.72 29.44 -5.39
C SER A 55 -11.49 29.58 -4.50
N VAL A 56 -11.49 30.53 -3.56
CA VAL A 56 -10.43 30.65 -2.55
C VAL A 56 -10.81 29.85 -1.32
N VAL A 57 -9.96 28.91 -0.91
CA VAL A 57 -10.13 28.17 0.35
C VAL A 57 -9.27 28.81 1.44
N LEU A 58 -9.92 29.24 2.52
CA LEU A 58 -9.28 29.76 3.73
C LEU A 58 -9.54 28.81 4.90
N TYR A 59 -8.48 28.44 5.61
CA TYR A 59 -8.60 27.71 6.86
C TYR A 59 -8.65 28.71 8.02
N TYR A 60 -9.57 28.49 8.96
CA TYR A 60 -9.65 29.29 10.18
C TYR A 60 -8.26 29.40 10.86
N GLY A 61 -7.91 30.57 11.37
CA GLY A 61 -6.61 30.81 12.00
C GLY A 61 -5.40 30.87 11.06
N THR A 62 -5.57 30.63 9.75
CA THR A 62 -4.51 30.80 8.75
C THR A 62 -4.74 32.03 7.89
N SER A 63 -3.74 32.90 7.83
CA SER A 63 -3.75 34.09 7.00
C SER A 63 -3.27 33.77 5.59
N LYS A 64 -3.93 34.27 4.55
CA LYS A 64 -3.45 34.20 3.16
C LYS A 64 -3.34 35.58 2.55
N THR A 65 -2.35 35.78 1.69
CA THR A 65 -2.09 37.06 1.03
C THR A 65 -2.46 36.99 -0.46
N PHE A 66 -3.07 38.06 -0.96
CA PHE A 66 -3.60 38.16 -2.31
C PHE A 66 -3.12 39.45 -2.95
N GLY A 67 -2.82 39.39 -4.25
CA GLY A 67 -2.34 40.52 -5.03
C GLY A 67 -3.41 41.08 -5.96
N PHE A 68 -3.54 42.40 -6.03
CA PHE A 68 -4.37 43.14 -6.99
C PHE A 68 -3.52 44.10 -7.81
N SER A 69 -3.82 44.24 -9.09
CA SER A 69 -3.29 45.31 -9.94
C SER A 69 -4.32 45.73 -11.00
N LEU A 70 -4.19 46.93 -11.54
CA LEU A 70 -4.97 47.42 -12.66
C LEU A 70 -4.29 47.04 -13.98
N VAL A 71 -5.09 46.67 -14.99
CA VAL A 71 -4.60 46.40 -16.36
C VAL A 71 -4.59 47.65 -17.24
N ARG A 72 -5.24 48.72 -16.77
CA ARG A 72 -5.34 50.01 -17.47
C ARG A 72 -4.88 51.13 -16.54
N GLN A 73 -4.12 52.08 -17.10
CA GLN A 73 -3.71 53.27 -16.38
C GLN A 73 -4.93 54.16 -16.08
N PRO A 74 -5.20 54.50 -14.82
CA PRO A 74 -6.33 55.34 -14.46
C PRO A 74 -5.98 56.82 -14.60
N THR A 75 -7.00 57.63 -14.89
CA THR A 75 -6.91 59.10 -14.98
C THR A 75 -7.15 59.80 -13.63
N ALA A 76 -7.61 59.06 -12.62
CA ALA A 76 -7.76 59.49 -11.24
C ALA A 76 -7.42 58.32 -10.29
N ASN A 77 -7.23 58.59 -9.00
CA ASN A 77 -6.96 57.51 -8.05
C ASN A 77 -8.13 56.51 -8.00
N VAL A 78 -7.81 55.23 -7.92
CA VAL A 78 -8.78 54.12 -7.81
C VAL A 78 -8.62 53.49 -6.43
N VAL A 79 -9.67 53.53 -5.62
CA VAL A 79 -9.69 52.91 -4.30
C VAL A 79 -10.48 51.60 -4.36
N LEU A 80 -9.84 50.48 -4.06
CA LEU A 80 -10.50 49.20 -3.86
C LEU A 80 -10.87 49.02 -2.39
N SER A 81 -12.15 48.83 -2.14
CA SER A 81 -12.70 48.46 -0.84
C SER A 81 -13.17 47.02 -0.84
N PHE A 82 -12.97 46.37 0.31
CA PHE A 82 -13.22 44.94 0.51
C PHE A 82 -14.22 44.76 1.63
N THR A 83 -15.29 44.04 1.37
CA THR A 83 -16.29 43.73 2.40
C THR A 83 -16.63 42.25 2.40
N ASN A 84 -16.61 41.68 3.60
CA ASN A 84 -17.02 40.30 3.84
C ASN A 84 -17.30 40.15 5.35
N ALA A 85 -18.48 39.67 5.72
CA ALA A 85 -18.85 39.52 7.13
C ALA A 85 -18.02 38.44 7.85
N LYS A 86 -17.41 37.53 7.10
CA LYS A 86 -16.72 36.32 7.58
C LYS A 86 -15.19 36.39 7.45
N LEU A 87 -14.65 37.56 7.09
CA LEU A 87 -13.21 37.80 7.00
C LEU A 87 -12.80 38.98 7.87
N ASN A 88 -11.62 38.89 8.47
CA ASN A 88 -10.95 40.07 9.02
C ASN A 88 -10.22 40.77 7.87
N VAL A 89 -10.74 41.90 7.43
CA VAL A 89 -10.19 42.69 6.31
C VAL A 89 -9.40 43.86 6.88
N ILE A 90 -8.13 44.00 6.48
CA ILE A 90 -7.28 45.13 6.87
C ILE A 90 -7.11 46.05 5.65
N GLY A 91 -7.93 47.10 5.58
CA GLY A 91 -7.70 48.28 4.74
C GLY A 91 -8.23 48.23 3.30
N ASN A 92 -8.13 49.38 2.65
CA ASN A 92 -8.39 49.58 1.22
C ASN A 92 -7.06 49.58 0.45
N LEU A 93 -7.09 49.20 -0.82
CA LEU A 93 -5.95 49.40 -1.74
C LEU A 93 -6.17 50.67 -2.55
N THR A 94 -5.13 51.47 -2.76
CA THR A 94 -5.22 52.72 -3.54
C THR A 94 -4.24 52.66 -4.69
N PHE A 95 -4.74 52.70 -5.91
CA PHE A 95 -3.94 52.78 -7.12
C PHE A 95 -3.98 54.20 -7.68
N THR A 96 -2.81 54.66 -8.11
CA THR A 96 -2.57 55.93 -8.79
C THR A 96 -2.16 55.67 -10.24
N SER A 97 -2.04 56.73 -11.04
CA SER A 97 -1.54 56.61 -12.41
C SER A 97 -0.08 56.10 -12.50
N SER A 98 0.69 56.14 -11.41
CA SER A 98 2.10 55.72 -11.36
C SER A 98 2.33 54.28 -10.91
N ASP A 99 1.42 53.68 -10.16
CA ASP A 99 1.56 52.34 -9.57
C ASP A 99 0.43 51.38 -9.97
N PHE A 100 -0.42 51.78 -10.92
CA PHE A 100 -1.58 51.01 -11.36
C PHE A 100 -1.25 49.56 -11.74
N ASN A 101 -0.10 49.32 -12.37
CA ASN A 101 0.34 48.00 -12.82
C ASN A 101 1.17 47.24 -11.78
N THR A 102 1.39 47.82 -10.60
CA THR A 102 2.14 47.18 -9.51
C THR A 102 1.18 46.41 -8.62
N VAL A 103 1.55 45.16 -8.30
CA VAL A 103 0.73 44.30 -7.45
C VAL A 103 0.74 44.83 -6.01
N GLN A 104 -0.42 45.25 -5.52
CA GLN A 104 -0.64 45.61 -4.12
C GLN A 104 -1.28 44.44 -3.37
N LEU A 105 -0.94 44.29 -2.08
CA LEU A 105 -1.25 43.09 -1.30
C LEU A 105 -2.34 43.33 -0.26
N ILE A 106 -3.23 42.35 -0.11
CA ILE A 106 -4.17 42.25 1.01
C ILE A 106 -4.05 40.89 1.68
N THR A 107 -4.12 40.87 3.01
CA THR A 107 -4.14 39.63 3.80
C THR A 107 -5.56 39.37 4.27
N LEU A 108 -6.08 38.18 3.98
CA LEU A 108 -7.42 37.74 4.38
C LEU A 108 -7.31 36.60 5.39
N ASN A 109 -8.09 36.72 6.46
CA ASN A 109 -8.18 35.70 7.51
C ASN A 109 -9.64 35.32 7.67
N SER A 110 -9.95 34.03 7.62
CA SER A 110 -11.27 33.55 8.00
C SER A 110 -11.53 33.87 9.47
N ASN A 111 -12.62 34.59 9.77
CA ASN A 111 -13.05 34.84 11.15
C ASN A 111 -14.09 33.79 11.62
N THR A 112 -14.53 32.92 10.72
CA THR A 112 -15.49 31.85 11.00
C THR A 112 -14.79 30.49 11.08
N GLN A 113 -15.30 29.65 11.97
CA GLN A 113 -14.88 28.27 12.20
C GLN A 113 -15.81 27.26 11.51
N VAL A 114 -16.85 27.70 10.80
CA VAL A 114 -17.84 26.81 10.17
C VAL A 114 -17.49 26.59 8.69
N LEU A 115 -17.76 25.39 8.15
CA LEU A 115 -17.71 25.11 6.71
C LEU A 115 -18.84 25.86 6.03
N GLU A 116 -18.50 27.01 5.46
CA GLU A 116 -19.46 27.84 4.77
C GLU A 116 -18.80 28.60 3.63
N THR A 117 -19.65 29.11 2.73
CA THR A 117 -19.20 30.03 1.70
C THR A 117 -19.52 31.46 2.10
N SER A 118 -18.68 32.37 1.64
CA SER A 118 -18.96 33.80 1.63
C SER A 118 -18.45 34.42 0.34
N ASN A 119 -18.87 35.64 0.07
CA ASN A 119 -18.43 36.40 -1.08
C ASN A 119 -17.60 37.57 -0.58
N LEU A 120 -16.31 37.61 -0.95
CA LEU A 120 -15.50 38.81 -0.79
C LEU A 120 -15.96 39.80 -1.87
N LEU A 121 -16.71 40.82 -1.46
CA LEU A 121 -17.13 41.89 -2.34
C LEU A 121 -15.99 42.90 -2.47
N VAL A 122 -15.58 43.14 -3.71
CA VAL A 122 -14.58 44.13 -4.11
C VAL A 122 -15.31 45.24 -4.85
N THR A 123 -15.15 46.48 -4.40
CA THR A 123 -15.76 47.66 -5.03
C THR A 123 -14.69 48.72 -5.27
N ALA A 124 -14.65 49.25 -6.49
CA ALA A 124 -13.79 50.34 -6.89
C ALA A 124 -14.54 51.67 -6.82
N ALA A 125 -13.90 52.68 -6.23
CA ALA A 125 -14.35 54.07 -6.25
C ALA A 125 -13.27 54.94 -6.92
N SER A 126 -13.66 55.77 -7.88
CA SER A 126 -12.72 56.65 -8.60
C SER A 126 -13.45 57.86 -9.20
N ALA A 127 -12.71 58.92 -9.51
CA ALA A 127 -13.23 59.96 -10.41
C ALA A 127 -13.09 59.58 -11.89
N ASP A 128 -12.36 58.49 -12.20
CA ASP A 128 -12.28 57.93 -13.54
C ASP A 128 -13.54 57.08 -13.84
N PRO A 129 -14.35 57.44 -14.85
CA PRO A 129 -15.59 56.73 -15.18
C PRO A 129 -15.41 55.26 -15.56
N PHE A 130 -14.20 54.84 -15.93
CA PHE A 130 -13.91 53.43 -16.22
C PHE A 130 -13.73 52.58 -14.97
N PHE A 131 -13.45 53.20 -13.82
CA PHE A 131 -13.22 52.48 -12.57
C PHE A 131 -14.30 52.76 -11.52
N ASP A 132 -15.02 53.88 -11.64
CA ASP A 132 -16.01 54.26 -10.66
C ASP A 132 -17.21 53.31 -10.63
N GLY A 133 -17.57 52.85 -9.43
CA GLY A 133 -18.70 51.95 -9.22
C GLY A 133 -18.50 50.52 -9.74
N VAL A 134 -17.30 50.15 -10.19
CA VAL A 134 -17.03 48.77 -10.62
C VAL A 134 -16.99 47.86 -9.40
N SER A 135 -17.82 46.80 -9.40
CA SER A 135 -17.93 45.90 -8.26
C SER A 135 -18.14 44.44 -8.64
N GLY A 136 -17.79 43.56 -7.71
CA GLY A 136 -18.34 42.21 -7.62
C GLY A 136 -17.54 41.32 -6.68
N GLN A 137 -17.61 40.01 -6.87
CA GLN A 137 -17.40 39.03 -5.81
C GLN A 137 -16.39 37.92 -6.16
N ILE A 138 -15.64 37.52 -5.13
CA ILE A 138 -14.78 36.34 -5.12
C ILE A 138 -15.38 35.33 -4.14
N PRO A 139 -15.77 34.11 -4.57
CA PRO A 139 -16.28 33.10 -3.67
C PRO A 139 -15.16 32.55 -2.76
N ILE A 140 -15.41 32.61 -1.45
CA ILE A 140 -14.51 32.15 -0.39
C ILE A 140 -15.16 30.93 0.28
N TYR A 141 -14.40 29.86 0.42
CA TYR A 141 -14.77 28.68 1.20
C TYR A 141 -14.00 28.71 2.51
N HIS A 142 -14.72 28.78 3.61
CA HIS A 142 -14.16 28.75 4.95
C HIS A 142 -14.10 27.30 5.41
N ARG A 143 -12.94 26.83 5.90
CA ARG A 143 -12.76 25.47 6.42
C ARG A 143 -12.07 25.49 7.78
N ASN A 144 -12.28 24.46 8.58
CA ASN A 144 -11.62 24.31 9.88
C ASN A 144 -11.06 22.90 10.08
N VAL A 145 -11.76 21.84 9.69
CA VAL A 145 -11.22 20.48 9.70
C VAL A 145 -10.42 20.26 8.42
N SER A 146 -9.17 19.80 8.57
CA SER A 146 -8.40 19.24 7.46
C SER A 146 -7.74 17.94 7.90
N VAL A 147 -7.79 16.92 7.04
CA VAL A 147 -7.11 15.63 7.26
C VAL A 147 -6.23 15.34 6.05
N SER A 148 -4.98 14.94 6.31
CA SER A 148 -4.08 14.48 5.24
C SER A 148 -3.11 13.43 5.77
N TYR A 149 -2.64 12.54 4.89
CA TYR A 149 -1.56 11.60 5.19
C TYR A 149 -0.30 11.94 4.39
N SER A 150 0.85 11.56 4.92
CA SER A 150 2.10 11.61 4.14
C SER A 150 2.12 10.43 3.17
N GLY A 151 1.71 10.68 1.92
CA GLY A 151 1.53 9.67 0.88
C GLY A 151 0.07 9.24 0.71
N ASN A 152 -0.21 8.58 -0.41
CA ASN A 152 -1.57 8.17 -0.82
C ASN A 152 -1.69 6.68 -1.13
N SER A 153 -0.60 5.92 -1.03
CA SER A 153 -0.56 4.49 -1.29
C SER A 153 0.38 3.81 -0.30
N PHE A 154 -0.13 2.83 0.41
CA PHE A 154 0.56 2.13 1.48
C PHE A 154 0.53 0.62 1.22
N ILE A 155 1.69 -0.02 1.39
CA ILE A 155 1.84 -1.46 1.28
C ILE A 155 2.23 -1.98 2.67
N PHE A 156 1.41 -2.88 3.20
CA PHE A 156 1.69 -3.61 4.44
C PHE A 156 1.87 -5.09 4.15
N LYS A 157 2.42 -5.81 5.12
CA LYS A 157 2.61 -7.25 5.05
C LYS A 157 1.67 -7.93 6.05
N GLU A 158 0.96 -8.94 5.59
CA GLU A 158 0.12 -9.83 6.40
C GLU A 158 0.92 -10.39 7.59
N ASP A 159 0.27 -10.53 8.75
CA ASP A 159 0.85 -11.02 10.01
C ASP A 159 2.06 -10.24 10.54
N SER A 160 2.35 -9.06 9.97
CA SER A 160 3.38 -8.14 10.46
C SER A 160 2.72 -6.85 10.93
N ALA A 161 3.13 -6.36 12.10
CA ALA A 161 2.66 -5.07 12.61
C ALA A 161 2.91 -3.97 11.56
N ALA A 162 1.84 -3.30 11.14
CA ALA A 162 1.92 -2.23 10.16
C ALA A 162 2.52 -0.98 10.81
N PRO A 163 3.34 -0.20 10.09
CA PRO A 163 3.70 1.15 10.52
C PRO A 163 2.43 1.98 10.74
N THR A 164 2.33 2.66 11.88
CA THR A 164 1.19 3.54 12.17
C THR A 164 1.14 4.67 11.16
N LEU A 165 0.05 4.76 10.40
CA LEU A 165 -0.23 5.90 9.54
C LEU A 165 -0.80 7.02 10.41
N THR A 166 0.02 8.03 10.68
CA THR A 166 -0.41 9.20 11.44
C THR A 166 -0.95 10.26 10.48
N ALA A 167 -2.20 10.66 10.68
CA ALA A 167 -2.78 11.78 9.94
C ALA A 167 -2.23 13.12 10.46
N THR A 168 -2.06 14.08 9.56
CA THR A 168 -1.89 15.48 9.91
C THR A 168 -3.26 16.13 9.98
N LEU A 169 -3.61 16.64 11.15
CA LEU A 169 -4.88 17.33 11.39
C LEU A 169 -4.64 18.83 11.49
N GLY A 170 -5.43 19.62 10.77
CA GLY A 170 -5.34 21.08 10.84
C GLY A 170 -5.92 21.65 12.13
N PHE A 171 -6.91 20.96 12.71
CA PHE A 171 -7.63 21.35 13.93
C PHE A 171 -8.10 20.10 14.70
N PRO A 172 -8.45 20.25 16.00
CA PRO A 172 -9.04 19.16 16.77
C PRO A 172 -10.33 18.64 16.14
N ILE A 173 -10.47 17.32 16.11
CA ILE A 173 -11.65 16.61 15.61
C ILE A 173 -12.37 15.93 16.77
N THR A 174 -13.66 15.64 16.61
CA THR A 174 -14.45 14.84 17.56
C THR A 174 -14.54 13.38 17.15
N ASN A 175 -14.45 13.09 15.84
CA ASN A 175 -14.52 11.74 15.32
C ASN A 175 -13.79 11.60 13.98
N CYS A 176 -13.37 10.37 13.68
CA CYS A 176 -12.75 9.96 12.43
C CYS A 176 -13.25 8.58 12.04
N SER A 177 -13.50 8.39 10.75
CA SER A 177 -14.06 7.15 10.20
C SER A 177 -13.42 6.81 8.86
N VAL A 178 -13.60 5.56 8.42
CA VAL A 178 -13.02 5.02 7.18
C VAL A 178 -14.06 4.19 6.45
N ALA A 179 -14.15 4.36 5.13
CA ALA A 179 -15.01 3.55 4.25
C ALA A 179 -14.26 3.16 2.96
N PRO A 180 -14.30 1.89 2.52
CA PRO A 180 -14.94 0.74 3.17
C PRO A 180 -14.24 0.33 4.49
N ALA A 181 -14.74 -0.71 5.16
CA ALA A 181 -14.11 -1.22 6.38
C ALA A 181 -12.66 -1.66 6.10
N LEU A 182 -11.74 -1.30 6.99
CA LEU A 182 -10.33 -1.66 6.89
C LEU A 182 -10.14 -3.19 6.88
N PRO A 183 -9.02 -3.69 6.30
CA PRO A 183 -8.70 -5.11 6.32
C PRO A 183 -8.65 -5.64 7.76
N ASN A 184 -8.99 -6.92 7.95
CA ASN A 184 -9.00 -7.55 9.28
C ASN A 184 -7.67 -7.34 10.00
N GLY A 185 -7.74 -6.85 11.24
CA GLY A 185 -6.58 -6.58 12.09
C GLY A 185 -6.00 -5.17 11.97
N LEU A 186 -6.49 -4.34 11.02
CA LEU A 186 -6.27 -2.89 11.02
C LEU A 186 -7.46 -2.15 11.62
N SER A 187 -7.18 -1.02 12.26
CA SER A 187 -8.19 -0.15 12.84
C SER A 187 -7.80 1.32 12.70
N ILE A 188 -8.81 2.19 12.69
CA ILE A 188 -8.61 3.64 12.76
C ILE A 188 -8.92 4.13 14.17
N ASN A 189 -8.05 4.98 14.71
CA ASN A 189 -8.32 5.72 15.92
C ASN A 189 -9.25 6.89 15.61
N SER A 190 -10.43 6.90 16.23
CA SER A 190 -11.47 7.91 15.97
C SER A 190 -11.12 9.33 16.42
N SER A 191 -10.15 9.54 17.31
CA SER A 191 -9.77 10.89 17.76
C SER A 191 -8.56 11.46 17.02
N THR A 192 -7.72 10.60 16.41
CA THR A 192 -6.48 11.04 15.73
C THR A 192 -6.43 10.72 14.25
N CYS A 193 -7.40 9.96 13.73
CA CYS A 193 -7.35 9.34 12.41
C CYS A 193 -6.12 8.42 12.21
N ALA A 194 -5.40 8.03 13.26
CA ALA A 194 -4.25 7.15 13.09
C ALA A 194 -4.72 5.74 12.69
N ILE A 195 -4.13 5.15 11.65
CA ILE A 195 -4.42 3.77 11.24
C ILE A 195 -3.26 2.88 11.69
N SER A 196 -3.58 1.83 12.42
CA SER A 196 -2.59 0.89 12.95
C SER A 196 -3.18 -0.51 13.18
N GLY A 197 -2.30 -1.47 13.42
CA GLY A 197 -2.65 -2.86 13.71
C GLY A 197 -1.75 -3.84 12.98
N THR A 198 -2.21 -5.10 12.90
CA THR A 198 -1.53 -6.18 12.20
C THR A 198 -2.55 -6.80 11.25
N PRO A 199 -2.45 -6.56 9.93
CA PRO A 199 -3.39 -7.14 8.97
C PRO A 199 -3.25 -8.67 8.95
N THR A 200 -4.37 -9.38 8.85
CA THR A 200 -4.42 -10.86 8.96
C THR A 200 -4.84 -11.55 7.66
N ASP A 201 -5.27 -10.77 6.67
CA ASP A 201 -5.66 -11.28 5.36
C ASP A 201 -4.98 -10.47 4.26
N GLN A 202 -4.46 -11.15 3.24
CA GLN A 202 -4.02 -10.50 2.01
C GLN A 202 -5.14 -9.70 1.32
N GLN A 203 -4.78 -8.60 0.68
CA GLN A 203 -5.73 -7.75 -0.02
C GLN A 203 -5.06 -7.00 -1.17
N ALA A 204 -5.72 -6.99 -2.34
CA ALA A 204 -5.34 -6.11 -3.44
C ALA A 204 -5.46 -4.63 -3.05
N GLY A 205 -4.71 -3.76 -3.74
CA GLY A 205 -4.77 -2.32 -3.48
C GLY A 205 -6.21 -1.79 -3.56
N THR A 206 -6.72 -1.34 -2.42
CA THR A 206 -8.10 -0.85 -2.28
C THR A 206 -8.07 0.58 -1.77
N THR A 207 -8.86 1.45 -2.37
CA THR A 207 -8.97 2.86 -1.97
C THR A 207 -9.99 3.01 -0.84
N TYR A 208 -9.58 3.72 0.19
CA TYR A 208 -10.33 4.06 1.39
C TYR A 208 -10.50 5.57 1.47
N ILE A 209 -11.69 5.98 1.87
CA ILE A 209 -12.03 7.37 2.15
C ILE A 209 -11.98 7.54 3.67
N ILE A 210 -11.01 8.31 4.15
CA ILE A 210 -10.92 8.72 5.55
C ILE A 210 -11.73 9.98 5.72
N THR A 211 -12.65 10.01 6.67
CA THR A 211 -13.50 11.16 6.97
C THR A 211 -13.25 11.62 8.39
N ALA A 212 -12.75 12.84 8.56
CA ALA A 212 -12.54 13.49 9.84
C ALA A 212 -13.64 14.54 10.09
N THR A 213 -14.14 14.64 11.31
CA THR A 213 -15.21 15.59 11.67
C THR A 213 -15.06 16.15 13.09
N ASP A 214 -15.50 17.39 13.29
CA ASP A 214 -15.67 18.03 14.60
C ASP A 214 -17.14 18.00 15.10
N GLY A 215 -18.01 17.23 14.43
CA GLY A 215 -19.44 17.11 14.70
C GLY A 215 -20.31 18.03 13.85
N THR A 216 -19.76 19.12 13.31
CA THR A 216 -20.48 20.04 12.41
C THR A 216 -19.91 20.03 11.00
N ASN A 217 -18.58 19.91 10.89
CA ASN A 217 -17.80 20.03 9.67
C ASN A 217 -17.08 18.72 9.37
N THR A 218 -16.76 18.50 8.09
CA THR A 218 -16.06 17.29 7.63
C THR A 218 -14.97 17.63 6.61
N ASP A 219 -13.87 16.88 6.65
CA ASP A 219 -12.91 16.77 5.55
C ASP A 219 -12.63 15.31 5.24
N THR A 220 -12.24 15.04 4.00
CA THR A 220 -11.99 13.68 3.52
C THR A 220 -10.65 13.55 2.83
N GLU A 221 -9.97 12.43 3.05
CA GLU A 221 -8.73 12.09 2.37
C GLU A 221 -8.80 10.67 1.80
N ASN A 222 -8.31 10.51 0.57
CA ASN A 222 -8.27 9.20 -0.09
C ASN A 222 -6.89 8.57 0.07
N ILE A 223 -6.86 7.35 0.60
CA ILE A 223 -5.64 6.54 0.69
C ILE A 223 -5.88 5.18 0.05
N THR A 224 -4.84 4.56 -0.49
CA THR A 224 -4.90 3.18 -0.99
C THR A 224 -4.07 2.29 -0.10
N ILE A 225 -4.63 1.16 0.33
CA ILE A 225 -3.92 0.16 1.15
C ILE A 225 -3.89 -1.16 0.38
N ARG A 226 -2.70 -1.76 0.29
CA ARG A 226 -2.47 -3.12 -0.21
C ARG A 226 -1.83 -3.96 0.89
N ILE A 227 -2.32 -5.18 1.09
CA ILE A 227 -1.72 -6.15 2.00
C ILE A 227 -1.07 -7.25 1.18
N GLU A 228 0.25 -7.34 1.27
CA GLU A 228 1.02 -8.44 0.69
C GLU A 228 0.92 -9.67 1.58
N PRO A 229 0.68 -10.86 0.99
CA PRO A 229 0.62 -12.09 1.76
C PRO A 229 1.99 -12.40 2.37
N THR A 230 1.98 -13.07 3.52
CA THR A 230 3.20 -13.64 4.07
C THR A 230 3.57 -14.92 3.33
N VAL A 231 4.82 -14.96 2.85
CA VAL A 231 5.40 -16.10 2.13
C VAL A 231 6.41 -16.83 3.00
N TYR A 232 6.45 -18.14 2.85
CA TYR A 232 7.31 -19.07 3.58
C TYR A 232 8.32 -19.71 2.62
N LYS A 233 9.58 -19.73 3.01
CA LYS A 233 10.67 -20.21 2.16
C LYS A 233 10.85 -21.71 2.26
N VAL A 234 11.14 -22.32 1.13
CA VAL A 234 11.55 -23.72 1.03
C VAL A 234 12.91 -23.78 0.34
N PHE A 235 13.83 -24.57 0.88
CA PHE A 235 15.15 -24.78 0.29
C PHE A 235 15.55 -26.25 0.31
N ILE A 236 16.49 -26.61 -0.56
CA ILE A 236 17.15 -27.93 -0.54
C ILE A 236 18.52 -27.77 0.10
N THR A 237 18.86 -28.65 1.03
CA THR A 237 20.16 -28.62 1.71
C THR A 237 21.34 -28.67 0.73
N ALA A 238 22.41 -27.96 1.04
CA ALA A 238 23.68 -28.10 0.32
C ALA A 238 24.31 -29.48 0.59
N SER A 239 24.20 -29.94 1.84
CA SER A 239 24.73 -31.24 2.27
C SER A 239 23.77 -32.38 1.93
N THR A 240 24.33 -33.59 1.86
CA THR A 240 23.58 -34.86 1.79
C THR A 240 23.78 -35.67 3.05
N PHE A 241 22.82 -36.52 3.37
CA PHE A 241 22.76 -37.29 4.60
C PHE A 241 22.28 -38.71 4.32
N ASP A 242 22.81 -39.67 5.07
CA ASP A 242 22.28 -41.03 5.08
C ASP A 242 20.90 -41.10 5.77
N GLY A 243 20.33 -42.30 5.87
CA GLY A 243 19.01 -42.53 6.48
C GLY A 243 18.95 -42.30 7.99
N ASN A 244 20.09 -42.12 8.68
CA ASN A 244 20.12 -41.81 10.11
C ASN A 244 20.15 -40.28 10.31
N LEU A 245 18.95 -39.70 10.34
CA LEU A 245 18.78 -38.26 10.48
C LEU A 245 18.79 -37.79 11.94
N GLN A 246 18.58 -38.67 12.92
CA GLN A 246 18.36 -38.29 14.32
C GLN A 246 19.53 -37.51 14.96
N GLY A 247 20.77 -37.96 14.78
CA GLY A 247 21.90 -37.38 15.50
C GLY A 247 21.69 -37.41 17.02
N ALA A 248 21.83 -36.25 17.69
CA ALA A 248 21.62 -36.12 19.14
C ALA A 248 20.16 -35.74 19.51
N ALA A 249 19.28 -35.56 18.53
CA ALA A 249 17.91 -35.12 18.74
C ALA A 249 17.00 -36.23 19.28
N ALA A 250 15.80 -35.83 19.71
CA ALA A 250 14.83 -36.75 20.32
C ALA A 250 14.34 -37.87 19.38
N ASN A 251 14.27 -37.60 18.08
CA ASN A 251 13.84 -38.55 17.05
C ASN A 251 14.39 -38.13 15.68
N GLY A 252 14.19 -38.99 14.67
CA GLY A 252 14.64 -38.77 13.30
C GLY A 252 14.20 -37.43 12.69
N PRO A 253 12.89 -37.11 12.64
CA PRO A 253 12.42 -35.82 12.13
C PRO A 253 13.02 -34.60 12.86
N ALA A 254 13.13 -34.63 14.18
CA ALA A 254 13.76 -33.55 14.95
C ALA A 254 15.25 -33.37 14.59
N GLY A 255 15.99 -34.47 14.41
CA GLY A 255 17.38 -34.41 13.95
C GLY A 255 17.52 -33.90 12.52
N ALA A 256 16.55 -34.22 11.65
CA ALA A 256 16.48 -33.66 10.31
C ALA A 256 16.25 -32.13 10.33
N ASP A 257 15.48 -31.62 11.29
CA ASP A 257 15.28 -30.17 11.48
C ASP A 257 16.58 -29.48 11.92
N GLU A 258 17.37 -30.09 12.82
CA GLU A 258 18.69 -29.57 13.20
C GLU A 258 19.65 -29.49 12.00
N LYS A 259 19.59 -30.48 11.09
CA LYS A 259 20.34 -30.46 9.83
C LYS A 259 19.90 -29.30 8.94
N CYS A 260 18.58 -29.07 8.81
CA CYS A 260 18.07 -27.88 8.11
C CYS A 260 18.54 -26.58 8.78
N ALA A 261 18.58 -26.53 10.12
CA ALA A 261 19.02 -25.36 10.86
C ALA A 261 20.51 -25.04 10.67
N ALA A 262 21.34 -26.07 10.46
CA ALA A 262 22.78 -25.96 10.30
C ALA A 262 23.26 -25.86 8.83
N ASP A 263 22.39 -26.09 7.85
CA ASP A 263 22.79 -26.17 6.44
C ASP A 263 23.15 -24.81 5.84
N ALA A 264 24.15 -24.80 4.96
CA ALA A 264 24.67 -23.60 4.31
C ALA A 264 23.65 -22.88 3.39
N ASN A 265 22.64 -23.59 2.88
CA ASN A 265 21.58 -23.00 2.04
C ASN A 265 20.44 -22.40 2.87
N LYS A 266 20.46 -22.51 4.20
CA LYS A 266 19.42 -21.96 5.06
C LYS A 266 19.36 -20.43 4.92
N PRO A 267 18.18 -19.84 4.67
CA PRO A 267 18.01 -18.39 4.72
C PRO A 267 18.39 -17.78 6.09
N SER A 268 18.81 -16.52 6.07
CA SER A 268 19.31 -15.78 7.24
C SER A 268 18.31 -15.61 8.38
N SER A 269 17.01 -15.75 8.09
CA SER A 269 15.91 -15.70 9.05
C SER A 269 15.03 -16.95 8.96
N GLY A 270 14.17 -17.13 9.97
CA GLY A 270 13.19 -18.22 10.01
C GLY A 270 13.72 -19.49 10.68
N THR A 271 12.79 -20.27 11.21
CA THR A 271 13.00 -21.65 11.67
C THR A 271 12.50 -22.60 10.58
N TYR A 272 13.14 -23.76 10.46
CA TYR A 272 12.86 -24.68 9.35
C TYR A 272 12.70 -26.08 9.89
N LYS A 273 11.77 -26.82 9.29
CA LYS A 273 11.61 -28.25 9.51
C LYS A 273 11.88 -29.01 8.21
N ALA A 274 12.46 -30.18 8.33
CA ALA A 274 12.67 -31.08 7.20
C ALA A 274 11.35 -31.73 6.78
N MET A 275 11.11 -31.77 5.47
CA MET A 275 9.97 -32.44 4.84
C MET A 275 10.20 -33.96 4.78
N VAL A 276 10.20 -34.58 5.97
CA VAL A 276 10.27 -36.02 6.16
C VAL A 276 9.07 -36.50 6.96
N THR A 277 8.58 -37.71 6.72
CA THR A 277 7.55 -38.34 7.53
C THR A 277 8.02 -39.72 8.01
N ASP A 278 7.65 -40.06 9.23
CA ASP A 278 7.83 -41.39 9.81
C ASP A 278 6.51 -41.99 10.34
N GLY A 279 5.42 -41.20 10.31
CA GLY A 279 4.10 -41.59 10.77
C GLY A 279 3.88 -41.55 12.28
N ALA A 280 4.95 -41.59 13.07
CA ALA A 280 4.89 -41.63 14.53
C ALA A 280 5.19 -40.26 15.14
N ASN A 281 6.27 -39.62 14.71
CA ASN A 281 6.73 -38.32 15.20
C ASN A 281 6.38 -37.18 14.25
N ARG A 282 6.29 -37.46 12.94
CA ARG A 282 5.87 -36.48 11.92
C ARG A 282 4.99 -37.12 10.86
N ARG A 283 3.77 -36.60 10.69
CA ARG A 283 2.75 -37.14 9.78
C ARG A 283 1.77 -36.05 9.33
N ALA A 284 1.40 -36.05 8.05
CA ALA A 284 0.32 -35.17 7.56
C ALA A 284 -1.05 -35.76 7.92
N CYS A 285 -1.38 -36.93 7.39
CA CYS A 285 -2.70 -37.53 7.53
C CYS A 285 -2.60 -38.98 8.00
N SER A 286 -3.60 -39.43 8.75
CA SER A 286 -3.85 -40.83 9.08
C SER A 286 -4.93 -41.48 8.22
N SER A 287 -5.77 -40.67 7.58
CA SER A 287 -6.81 -41.03 6.61
C SER A 287 -6.56 -40.34 5.26
N PRO A 288 -7.16 -40.83 4.15
CA PRO A 288 -7.05 -40.17 2.85
C PRO A 288 -7.47 -38.70 2.92
N ASN A 289 -6.64 -37.82 2.36
CA ASN A 289 -6.83 -36.36 2.30
C ASN A 289 -7.02 -35.68 3.66
N CYS A 290 -6.61 -36.32 4.76
CA CYS A 290 -6.96 -35.85 6.10
C CYS A 290 -8.49 -35.69 6.22
N GLY A 291 -9.27 -36.73 5.87
CA GLY A 291 -10.73 -36.71 5.91
C GLY A 291 -11.33 -36.47 7.31
N GLY A 292 -10.57 -36.73 8.36
CA GLY A 292 -10.84 -36.36 9.76
C GLY A 292 -10.35 -34.96 10.14
N GLY A 293 -9.76 -34.21 9.20
CA GLY A 293 -9.33 -32.81 9.35
C GLY A 293 -7.91 -32.64 9.90
N VAL A 294 -7.57 -31.39 10.27
CA VAL A 294 -6.24 -30.99 10.77
C VAL A 294 -5.78 -31.73 12.02
N GLY A 295 -6.70 -32.30 12.80
CA GLY A 295 -6.38 -33.05 14.03
C GLY A 295 -5.58 -34.33 13.78
N GLU A 296 -5.47 -34.77 12.53
CA GLU A 296 -4.66 -35.94 12.14
C GLU A 296 -3.16 -35.65 12.06
N ASN A 297 -2.79 -34.37 11.92
CA ASN A 297 -1.42 -33.90 11.79
C ASN A 297 -0.64 -34.21 13.08
N ILE A 298 0.58 -34.72 12.92
CA ILE A 298 1.57 -34.81 14.01
C ILE A 298 2.79 -34.05 13.55
N ASP A 299 3.15 -33.00 14.29
CA ASP A 299 4.33 -32.15 14.03
C ASP A 299 4.52 -31.81 12.54
N TRP A 300 3.41 -31.48 11.87
CA TRP A 300 3.39 -31.34 10.42
C TRP A 300 4.05 -30.04 9.96
N ILE A 301 4.58 -30.06 8.74
CA ILE A 301 5.52 -29.07 8.22
C ILE A 301 4.89 -27.98 7.35
N PHE A 302 3.68 -28.22 6.83
CA PHE A 302 2.96 -27.29 5.97
C PHE A 302 1.76 -26.73 6.71
N GLN A 303 1.64 -25.41 6.66
CA GLN A 303 0.57 -24.69 7.35
C GLN A 303 -0.55 -24.34 6.38
N SER A 304 -1.79 -24.44 6.88
CA SER A 304 -3.00 -24.14 6.12
C SER A 304 -2.96 -22.72 5.52
N GLY A 305 -3.24 -22.61 4.22
CA GLY A 305 -3.40 -21.34 3.52
C GLY A 305 -2.12 -20.53 3.32
N ARG A 306 -0.96 -20.99 3.82
CA ARG A 306 0.33 -20.30 3.66
C ARG A 306 0.87 -20.45 2.25
N ILE A 307 1.57 -19.44 1.76
CA ILE A 307 2.20 -19.45 0.43
C ILE A 307 3.65 -19.89 0.57
N TYR A 308 4.01 -21.03 -0.02
CA TYR A 308 5.38 -21.51 -0.03
C TYR A 308 6.09 -21.13 -1.33
N ILE A 309 7.30 -20.58 -1.21
CA ILE A 309 8.14 -20.14 -2.32
C ILE A 309 9.54 -20.77 -2.21
N ARG A 310 10.20 -20.96 -3.36
CA ARG A 310 11.59 -21.41 -3.38
C ARG A 310 12.52 -20.30 -2.90
N SER A 311 13.42 -20.61 -1.98
CA SER A 311 14.30 -19.63 -1.35
C SER A 311 15.30 -18.98 -2.31
N SER A 312 15.69 -19.69 -3.38
CA SER A 312 16.75 -19.27 -4.31
C SER A 312 16.30 -18.18 -5.28
N ASP A 313 15.03 -18.18 -5.70
CA ASP A 313 14.51 -17.28 -6.74
C ASP A 313 13.05 -16.83 -6.53
N SER A 314 12.46 -17.14 -5.38
CA SER A 314 11.07 -16.77 -5.03
C SER A 314 9.99 -17.36 -5.94
N ALA A 315 10.29 -18.42 -6.71
CA ALA A 315 9.27 -19.12 -7.48
C ALA A 315 8.17 -19.69 -6.57
N SER A 316 6.90 -19.44 -6.90
CA SER A 316 5.75 -19.99 -6.16
C SER A 316 5.71 -21.51 -6.30
N LEU A 317 5.74 -22.23 -5.18
CA LEU A 317 5.70 -23.68 -5.15
C LEU A 317 4.26 -24.16 -5.05
N PHE A 318 3.54 -23.80 -3.98
CA PHE A 318 2.16 -24.19 -3.73
C PHE A 318 1.58 -23.43 -2.53
N THR A 319 0.26 -23.59 -2.35
CA THR A 319 -0.48 -23.16 -1.16
C THR A 319 -1.24 -24.38 -0.62
N PRO A 320 -0.95 -24.86 0.61
CA PRO A 320 -1.69 -25.96 1.21
C PRO A 320 -3.15 -25.60 1.47
N ASN A 321 -4.00 -26.61 1.43
CA ASN A 321 -5.42 -26.51 1.76
C ASN A 321 -5.62 -26.30 3.28
N ALA A 322 -6.89 -26.28 3.72
CA ALA A 322 -7.27 -26.12 5.12
C ALA A 322 -6.70 -27.19 6.07
N ALA A 323 -6.33 -28.37 5.56
CA ALA A 323 -5.72 -29.47 6.30
C ALA A 323 -4.17 -29.42 6.31
N GLY A 324 -3.56 -28.37 5.74
CA GLY A 324 -2.11 -28.26 5.62
C GLY A 324 -1.51 -29.23 4.61
N ILE A 325 -2.30 -29.79 3.68
CA ILE A 325 -1.80 -30.67 2.61
C ILE A 325 -2.01 -30.03 1.24
N ILE A 326 -1.30 -30.53 0.24
CA ILE A 326 -1.59 -30.19 -1.17
C ILE A 326 -2.66 -31.20 -1.63
N ASN A 327 -3.69 -30.79 -2.37
CA ASN A 327 -4.55 -31.78 -3.05
C ASN A 327 -3.85 -32.12 -4.38
N ALA A 328 -3.67 -33.39 -4.73
CA ALA A 328 -2.93 -33.75 -5.95
C ALA A 328 -3.83 -34.02 -7.16
N PRO A 329 -3.94 -33.05 -8.10
CA PRO A 329 -4.13 -33.38 -9.51
C PRO A 329 -2.79 -33.86 -10.12
N ALA A 330 -2.76 -34.10 -11.44
CA ALA A 330 -1.56 -34.56 -12.15
C ALA A 330 -0.33 -33.65 -11.95
N THR A 331 -0.53 -32.36 -11.69
CA THR A 331 0.50 -31.38 -11.32
C THR A 331 0.29 -30.91 -9.88
N ILE A 332 1.22 -31.23 -8.99
CA ILE A 332 1.13 -30.96 -7.54
C ILE A 332 1.78 -29.61 -7.19
N LEU A 333 2.87 -29.27 -7.88
CA LEU A 333 3.63 -28.03 -7.66
C LEU A 333 3.46 -27.08 -8.85
N ASN A 334 3.35 -25.78 -8.57
CA ASN A 334 3.41 -24.74 -9.60
C ASN A 334 4.82 -24.64 -10.20
N HIS A 335 5.85 -24.78 -9.35
CA HIS A 335 7.26 -24.88 -9.74
C HIS A 335 7.95 -25.97 -8.92
N SER A 336 8.97 -26.59 -9.48
CA SER A 336 9.76 -27.62 -8.80
C SER A 336 10.58 -27.05 -7.64
N PHE A 337 10.92 -27.88 -6.65
CA PHE A 337 11.73 -27.45 -5.49
C PHE A 337 13.15 -26.96 -5.86
N ASP A 338 13.67 -27.36 -7.03
CA ASP A 338 14.91 -26.86 -7.64
C ASP A 338 14.76 -26.89 -9.16
N SER A 339 15.18 -25.85 -9.88
CA SER A 339 15.09 -25.75 -11.34
C SER A 339 16.35 -26.25 -12.06
N GLY A 340 17.40 -26.59 -11.31
CA GLY A 340 18.66 -27.09 -11.82
C GLY A 340 18.68 -28.60 -12.01
N VAL A 341 19.87 -29.18 -11.83
CA VAL A 341 20.08 -30.63 -11.92
C VAL A 341 19.29 -31.35 -10.84
N THR A 342 18.70 -32.49 -11.18
CA THR A 342 17.92 -33.31 -10.24
C THR A 342 18.74 -33.63 -8.99
N LYS A 343 18.23 -33.18 -7.85
CA LYS A 343 18.64 -33.59 -6.52
C LYS A 343 17.58 -34.52 -5.96
N TYR A 344 18.01 -35.65 -5.44
CA TYR A 344 17.14 -36.53 -4.69
C TYR A 344 17.25 -36.20 -3.19
N TYR A 345 16.13 -36.26 -2.48
CA TYR A 345 16.05 -35.93 -1.06
C TYR A 345 15.14 -36.88 -0.32
N TRP A 346 15.42 -37.13 0.96
CA TRP A 346 14.58 -37.97 1.81
C TRP A 346 13.19 -37.37 2.03
N THR A 347 12.16 -38.22 2.04
CA THR A 347 10.77 -37.81 2.26
C THR A 347 9.98 -38.79 3.14
N GLY A 348 10.03 -40.09 2.88
CA GLY A 348 9.28 -41.10 3.62
C GLY A 348 7.82 -41.32 3.17
N PHE A 349 7.32 -40.61 2.15
CA PHE A 349 5.94 -40.73 1.68
C PHE A 349 5.66 -42.06 0.97
N ALA A 350 4.62 -42.80 1.37
CA ALA A 350 4.28 -44.12 0.80
C ALA A 350 3.78 -44.07 -0.67
N GLN A 351 3.76 -45.25 -1.32
CA GLN A 351 3.37 -45.41 -2.74
C GLN A 351 1.97 -45.99 -2.74
N THR A 352 1.01 -45.17 -2.36
CA THR A 352 -0.40 -45.52 -2.41
C THR A 352 -0.99 -45.00 -3.73
N ASN A 353 -2.13 -45.54 -4.16
CA ASN A 353 -2.75 -45.14 -5.43
C ASN A 353 -3.26 -43.68 -5.42
N TYR A 354 -3.23 -43.03 -4.26
CA TYR A 354 -3.60 -41.65 -4.05
C TYR A 354 -2.45 -40.96 -3.33
N TRP A 355 -2.00 -39.81 -3.84
CA TRP A 355 -1.06 -38.96 -3.10
C TRP A 355 -1.59 -38.57 -1.71
N GLU A 356 -2.91 -38.63 -1.57
CA GLU A 356 -3.79 -38.19 -0.46
C GLU A 356 -3.50 -38.91 0.86
N GLU A 357 -2.73 -39.98 0.80
CA GLU A 357 -2.20 -40.65 1.95
C GLU A 357 -0.75 -40.25 2.13
N ALA A 358 -0.53 -39.21 2.94
CA ALA A 358 0.67 -39.15 3.78
C ALA A 358 0.68 -40.27 4.84
N THR A 359 0.16 -41.45 4.50
CA THR A 359 0.29 -42.65 5.31
C THR A 359 1.75 -43.05 5.26
N PHE A 360 2.33 -43.17 6.42
CA PHE A 360 3.63 -43.80 6.55
C PHE A 360 3.51 -45.29 6.18
N GLN A 361 4.58 -45.82 5.61
CA GLN A 361 4.83 -47.25 5.68
C GLN A 361 6.04 -47.39 6.59
N THR A 362 5.99 -48.28 7.57
CA THR A 362 7.07 -48.51 8.54
C THR A 362 8.43 -48.76 7.87
N THR A 363 8.44 -49.23 6.63
CA THR A 363 9.64 -49.55 5.85
C THR A 363 10.24 -48.39 5.07
N ASN A 364 9.53 -47.26 4.92
CA ASN A 364 9.90 -46.19 3.98
C ASN A 364 10.69 -45.03 4.61
N SER A 365 11.02 -45.14 5.90
CA SER A 365 11.62 -44.07 6.69
C SER A 365 12.96 -44.44 7.30
N CYS A 366 13.65 -45.50 6.85
CA CYS A 366 14.91 -45.92 7.49
C CYS A 366 14.77 -46.08 9.02
N ILE A 367 13.74 -46.82 9.43
CA ILE A 367 13.36 -47.04 10.84
C ILE A 367 13.21 -45.69 11.57
N ASN A 368 12.20 -44.90 11.17
CA ASN A 368 11.94 -43.56 11.72
C ASN A 368 13.16 -42.62 11.68
N TRP A 369 13.98 -42.78 10.64
CA TRP A 369 15.19 -42.03 10.31
C TRP A 369 16.29 -42.17 11.37
N THR A 370 16.45 -43.39 11.90
CA THR A 370 17.43 -43.70 12.96
C THR A 370 18.51 -44.70 12.52
N THR A 371 18.43 -45.24 11.29
CA THR A 371 19.44 -46.18 10.78
C THR A 371 20.04 -45.74 9.45
N ASN A 372 21.32 -46.03 9.29
CA ASN A 372 22.06 -45.91 8.03
C ASN A 372 22.52 -47.28 7.51
N ALA A 373 21.87 -48.36 7.96
CA ALA A 373 22.17 -49.71 7.50
C ALA A 373 21.90 -49.86 6.00
N THR A 374 22.70 -50.70 5.33
CA THR A 374 22.40 -51.10 3.96
C THR A 374 21.12 -51.91 3.92
N THR A 375 20.13 -51.44 3.16
CA THR A 375 18.80 -52.06 3.05
C THR A 375 18.46 -52.40 1.60
N PRO A 376 17.68 -53.47 1.34
CA PRO A 376 17.17 -53.76 0.01
C PRO A 376 16.37 -52.58 -0.56
N THR A 377 16.71 -52.15 -1.77
CA THR A 377 16.12 -50.98 -2.46
C THR A 377 14.63 -51.17 -2.80
N ALA A 378 14.12 -52.39 -2.82
CA ALA A 378 12.74 -52.65 -3.25
C ALA A 378 11.70 -52.70 -2.10
N SER A 379 12.10 -52.88 -0.83
CA SER A 379 11.12 -53.20 0.24
C SER A 379 11.39 -52.59 1.63
N GLU A 380 12.62 -52.20 1.97
CA GLU A 380 13.02 -51.96 3.38
C GLU A 380 13.84 -50.67 3.60
N GLY A 381 13.87 -49.79 2.60
CA GLY A 381 14.70 -48.58 2.60
C GLY A 381 13.92 -47.26 2.62
N GLY A 382 14.62 -46.16 2.83
CA GLY A 382 14.04 -44.82 2.85
C GLY A 382 13.48 -44.41 1.49
N ARG A 383 12.54 -43.47 1.48
CA ARG A 383 11.99 -42.91 0.24
C ARG A 383 12.48 -41.53 -0.08
N VAL A 384 12.63 -41.27 -1.38
CA VAL A 384 13.12 -40.01 -1.89
C VAL A 384 12.14 -39.32 -2.83
N GLY A 385 12.22 -38.00 -2.87
CA GLY A 385 11.63 -37.14 -3.90
C GLY A 385 12.67 -36.68 -4.91
N ALA A 386 12.23 -36.19 -6.08
CA ALA A 386 13.09 -35.55 -7.07
C ALA A 386 12.84 -34.02 -7.10
N SER A 387 13.90 -33.22 -7.24
CA SER A 387 13.78 -31.77 -7.05
C SER A 387 13.29 -30.98 -8.25
N ASN A 388 13.44 -31.49 -9.47
CA ASN A 388 13.22 -30.77 -10.73
C ASN A 388 11.95 -31.19 -11.48
N VAL A 389 10.97 -31.68 -10.74
CA VAL A 389 9.69 -32.20 -11.23
C VAL A 389 8.56 -31.56 -10.43
N THR A 390 7.36 -31.53 -10.99
CA THR A 390 6.18 -30.87 -10.41
C THR A 390 5.01 -31.82 -10.14
N ASP A 391 5.14 -33.09 -10.46
CA ASP A 391 4.15 -34.13 -10.22
C ASP A 391 4.45 -34.90 -8.91
N TYR A 392 3.80 -36.05 -8.70
CA TYR A 392 4.01 -36.89 -7.52
C TYR A 392 5.45 -37.37 -7.33
N THR A 393 6.27 -37.41 -8.37
CA THR A 393 7.69 -37.80 -8.27
C THR A 393 8.50 -36.79 -7.47
N ALA A 394 8.00 -35.56 -7.32
CA ALA A 394 8.57 -34.59 -6.39
C ALA A 394 8.59 -35.12 -4.95
N PHE A 395 7.57 -35.85 -4.52
CA PHE A 395 7.50 -36.35 -3.14
C PHE A 395 7.90 -37.82 -3.00
N ARG A 396 7.77 -38.60 -4.09
CA ARG A 396 8.01 -40.06 -4.10
C ARG A 396 8.50 -40.55 -5.47
N SER A 397 9.78 -40.42 -5.71
CA SER A 397 10.44 -40.83 -6.95
C SER A 397 10.92 -42.29 -6.90
N GLY A 398 10.21 -43.18 -7.61
CA GLY A 398 10.65 -44.55 -7.84
C GLY A 398 10.55 -45.47 -6.62
N ASN A 399 11.43 -46.47 -6.58
CA ASN A 399 11.50 -47.46 -5.49
C ASN A 399 12.25 -46.89 -4.27
N GLY A 400 12.21 -47.62 -3.16
CA GLY A 400 13.00 -47.33 -1.96
C GLY A 400 14.51 -47.23 -2.24
N ARG A 401 15.22 -46.51 -1.38
CA ARG A 401 16.68 -46.34 -1.44
C ARG A 401 17.31 -46.95 -0.21
N SER A 402 18.54 -47.44 -0.35
CA SER A 402 19.25 -47.98 0.80
C SER A 402 19.46 -46.87 1.83
N CYS A 403 19.30 -47.19 3.12
CA CYS A 403 19.50 -46.20 4.18
C CYS A 403 20.97 -45.79 4.34
N SER A 404 21.89 -46.53 3.76
CA SER A 404 23.31 -46.16 3.68
C SER A 404 23.63 -45.12 2.60
N ASP A 405 22.70 -44.83 1.69
CA ASP A 405 22.90 -43.86 0.61
C ASP A 405 22.67 -42.43 1.12
N SER A 406 23.41 -41.46 0.57
CA SER A 406 23.27 -40.06 0.98
C SER A 406 22.38 -39.25 0.02
N TYR A 407 21.38 -38.57 0.57
CA TYR A 407 20.46 -37.69 -0.17
C TYR A 407 20.26 -36.34 0.53
N HIS A 408 19.74 -35.34 -0.18
CA HIS A 408 19.44 -34.03 0.38
C HIS A 408 18.22 -34.06 1.31
N LEU A 409 17.89 -32.92 1.92
CA LEU A 409 16.61 -32.66 2.58
C LEU A 409 15.94 -31.45 1.94
N VAL A 410 14.60 -31.47 1.89
CA VAL A 410 13.79 -30.27 1.65
C VAL A 410 13.45 -29.67 3.00
N CYS A 411 13.80 -28.41 3.21
CA CYS A 411 13.62 -27.68 4.45
C CYS A 411 12.57 -26.58 4.26
N VAL A 412 11.58 -26.55 5.13
CA VAL A 412 10.36 -25.76 5.01
C VAL A 412 10.27 -24.78 6.18
N GLU A 413 10.16 -23.49 5.88
CA GLU A 413 10.01 -22.44 6.90
C GLU A 413 8.70 -22.63 7.70
N GLN A 414 8.76 -22.31 8.99
CA GLN A 414 7.67 -22.47 9.96
C GLN A 414 7.13 -21.13 10.45
#